data_AF-A0A973UQS9-F1
#
_entry.id   AF-A0A973UQS9-F1
#
_cell.length_a   1.000
_cell.length_b   1.000
_cell.length_c   1.000
_cell.angle_alpha   90.00
_cell.angle_beta   90.00
_cell.angle_gamma   90.00
#
_symmetry.space_group_name_H-M   'P 1'
#
loop_
_entity.id
_entity.type
_entity.pdbx_description
1 polymer ?
#
loop_
_entity_poly.entity_id
_entity_poly.type
_entity_poly.pdbx_seq_one_letter_code
_entity_poly.pdbx_strand_id
1 'polypeptide(L)'
;MTTRDTNAAAATSAAAASAAAASAAGAPAAGFSVFGAVHLGYIVIESNRLADWRRFGTDAIGMHHDALSRDLMRFRLDDQECRFLIRRGPAEDVIATGWHISDHASFEQIEARVRAHGVPAVRGSDEEAALRGVERLLRFPGPKGITQEIYTTPVTSSEPLRMLASGWVTGDSGMGHVAITSARPTLLRGYFDTVFDARLTDYIDETISGVKLKIRFLRVNERHHSIAIAAVRGLPVDPVRTRVQHLNIQAATLDDLARSYQRVHELGFEMALSVGRHTNDKELSYYARTPSGFEWEVGWNPVVIDENTWEPSTHQGISIWGHEPVGQTIADQLAQLRHAARSLARREQTVRRLSGTGIPDD
;
A
#
# COMPACT_ATOMS: atom_id res chain seq x y z
N MET A 1 11.56 -71.66 -13.85
CA MET A 1 10.91 -70.85 -12.79
C MET A 1 11.90 -69.76 -12.41
N THR A 2 12.02 -68.71 -13.22
CA THR A 2 13.09 -67.70 -13.13
C THR A 2 12.64 -66.42 -13.82
N THR A 3 11.79 -65.64 -13.16
CA THR A 3 11.48 -64.23 -13.49
C THR A 3 10.75 -63.59 -12.31
N ARG A 4 11.44 -63.30 -11.20
CA ARG A 4 10.86 -62.45 -10.13
C ARG A 4 11.82 -61.47 -9.45
N ASP A 5 13.13 -61.56 -9.66
CA ASP A 5 14.08 -60.78 -8.85
C ASP A 5 14.69 -59.53 -9.52
N THR A 6 14.33 -59.21 -10.77
CA THR A 6 14.87 -58.02 -11.46
C THR A 6 14.05 -56.74 -11.25
N ASN A 7 12.82 -56.82 -10.72
CA ASN A 7 11.96 -55.64 -10.55
C ASN A 7 12.16 -54.89 -9.21
N ALA A 8 12.72 -55.53 -8.18
CA ALA A 8 12.89 -54.89 -6.86
C ALA A 8 14.10 -53.94 -6.81
N ALA A 9 15.18 -54.25 -7.54
CA ALA A 9 16.40 -53.43 -7.58
C ALA A 9 16.23 -52.15 -8.44
N ALA A 10 15.43 -52.22 -9.51
CA ALA A 10 15.14 -51.05 -10.35
C ALA A 10 14.21 -50.04 -9.64
N ALA A 11 13.26 -50.52 -8.83
CA ALA A 11 12.36 -49.67 -8.07
C ALA A 11 13.06 -48.91 -6.93
N THR A 12 14.08 -49.52 -6.30
CA THR A 12 14.88 -48.88 -5.24
C THR A 12 15.86 -47.84 -5.78
N SER A 13 16.43 -48.04 -6.98
CA SER A 13 17.31 -47.04 -7.61
C SER A 13 16.54 -45.82 -8.12
N ALA A 14 15.32 -46.01 -8.63
CA ALA A 14 14.43 -44.92 -9.06
C ALA A 14 13.92 -44.09 -7.87
N ALA A 15 13.62 -44.72 -6.73
CA ALA A 15 13.23 -44.03 -5.50
C ALA A 15 14.38 -43.22 -4.88
N ALA A 16 15.62 -43.74 -4.93
CA ALA A 16 16.80 -43.02 -4.45
C ALA A 16 17.18 -41.84 -5.38
N ALA A 17 17.03 -42.00 -6.70
CA ALA A 17 17.20 -40.91 -7.66
C ALA A 17 16.10 -39.83 -7.53
N SER A 18 14.86 -40.24 -7.23
CA SER A 18 13.75 -39.32 -6.92
C SER A 18 13.93 -38.57 -5.60
N ALA A 19 14.54 -39.20 -4.59
CA ALA A 19 14.85 -38.56 -3.31
C ALA A 19 16.04 -37.58 -3.42
N ALA A 20 17.05 -37.90 -4.24
CA ALA A 20 18.15 -36.99 -4.55
C ALA A 20 17.73 -35.81 -5.44
N ALA A 21 16.77 -36.01 -6.35
CA ALA A 21 16.16 -34.91 -7.12
C ALA A 21 15.25 -34.03 -6.25
N ALA A 22 14.62 -34.57 -5.21
CA ALA A 22 13.82 -33.81 -4.24
C ALA A 22 14.67 -33.05 -3.21
N SER A 23 15.93 -33.44 -2.98
CA SER A 23 16.87 -32.70 -2.13
C SER A 23 17.71 -31.65 -2.88
N ALA A 24 17.42 -31.45 -4.18
CA ALA A 24 18.02 -30.40 -5.01
C ALA A 24 17.04 -29.24 -5.27
N ALA A 25 16.05 -29.06 -4.39
CA ALA A 25 15.41 -27.76 -4.20
C ALA A 25 16.44 -26.82 -3.55
N GLY A 26 17.41 -26.39 -4.36
CA GLY A 26 18.39 -25.39 -3.98
C GLY A 26 17.66 -24.17 -3.43
N ALA A 27 18.15 -23.66 -2.30
CA ALA A 27 17.81 -22.31 -1.86
C ALA A 27 17.88 -21.39 -3.09
N PRO A 28 16.87 -20.54 -3.35
CA PRO A 28 16.94 -19.63 -4.48
C PRO A 28 18.27 -18.88 -4.39
N ALA A 29 19.02 -18.86 -5.51
CA ALA A 29 20.20 -18.00 -5.60
C ALA A 29 19.80 -16.62 -5.07
N ALA A 30 20.55 -16.10 -4.09
CA ALA A 30 20.21 -14.83 -3.48
C ALA A 30 20.22 -13.75 -4.56
N GLY A 31 19.03 -13.39 -5.06
CA GLY A 31 18.86 -12.30 -6.01
C GLY A 31 19.31 -10.99 -5.37
N PHE A 32 19.62 -9.99 -6.19
CA PHE A 32 20.06 -8.68 -5.70
C PHE A 32 18.92 -7.94 -4.98
N SER A 33 19.21 -6.96 -4.12
CA SER A 33 18.12 -6.22 -3.46
C SER A 33 17.35 -5.39 -4.49
N VAL A 34 16.01 -5.46 -4.50
CA VAL A 34 15.14 -4.58 -5.32
C VAL A 34 14.77 -3.28 -4.60
N PHE A 35 15.18 -3.12 -3.34
CA PHE A 35 15.06 -1.85 -2.61
C PHE A 35 15.66 -0.69 -3.41
N GLY A 36 14.96 0.45 -3.44
CA GLY A 36 15.29 1.63 -4.24
C GLY A 36 14.75 1.58 -5.66
N ALA A 37 14.38 0.40 -6.17
CA ALA A 37 13.81 0.23 -7.50
C ALA A 37 12.28 0.10 -7.50
N VAL A 38 11.63 0.19 -6.33
CA VAL A 38 10.18 0.02 -6.16
C VAL A 38 9.57 1.34 -5.70
N HIS A 39 8.48 1.75 -6.35
CA HIS A 39 7.80 3.01 -6.09
C HIS A 39 6.30 2.81 -6.06
N LEU A 40 5.59 3.44 -5.13
CA LEU A 40 4.14 3.44 -5.18
C LEU A 40 3.69 4.26 -6.40
N GLY A 41 3.10 3.58 -7.37
CA GLY A 41 2.81 4.10 -8.71
C GLY A 41 1.39 4.60 -8.85
N TYR A 42 0.42 3.71 -8.62
CA TYR A 42 -1.01 4.03 -8.67
C TYR A 42 -1.83 3.25 -7.63
N ILE A 43 -3.05 3.69 -7.38
CA ILE A 43 -4.04 2.98 -6.55
C ILE A 43 -5.33 2.76 -7.35
N VAL A 44 -5.96 1.61 -7.17
CA VAL A 44 -7.29 1.31 -7.75
C VAL A 44 -8.33 1.23 -6.63
N ILE A 45 -9.39 2.03 -6.78
CA ILE A 45 -10.50 2.13 -5.82
C ILE A 45 -11.79 1.72 -6.52
N GLU A 46 -12.60 0.95 -5.81
CA GLU A 46 -13.98 0.68 -6.20
C GLU A 46 -14.94 1.53 -5.40
N SER A 47 -15.83 2.23 -6.09
CA SER A 47 -16.89 3.02 -5.45
C SER A 47 -18.11 3.11 -6.37
N ASN A 48 -19.31 3.21 -5.81
CA ASN A 48 -20.51 3.60 -6.53
C ASN A 48 -20.73 5.12 -6.52
N ARG A 49 -19.92 5.87 -5.78
CA ARG A 49 -20.02 7.32 -5.54
C ARG A 49 -19.10 8.13 -6.47
N LEU A 50 -19.14 7.83 -7.77
CA LEU A 50 -18.22 8.45 -8.74
C LEU A 50 -18.36 9.97 -8.78
N ALA A 51 -19.58 10.51 -8.70
CA ALA A 51 -19.78 11.96 -8.68
C ALA A 51 -19.12 12.63 -7.46
N ASP A 52 -19.24 12.01 -6.28
CA ASP A 52 -18.61 12.50 -5.05
C ASP A 52 -17.09 12.38 -5.13
N TRP A 53 -16.57 11.30 -5.71
CA TRP A 53 -15.13 11.13 -5.97
C TRP A 53 -14.58 12.20 -6.90
N ARG A 54 -15.28 12.50 -8.00
CA ARG A 54 -14.89 13.58 -8.91
C ARG A 54 -14.81 14.92 -8.17
N ARG A 55 -15.83 15.27 -7.38
CA ARG A 55 -15.88 16.52 -6.59
C ARG A 55 -14.78 16.56 -5.54
N PHE A 56 -14.59 15.46 -4.80
CA PHE A 56 -13.55 15.34 -3.78
C PHE A 56 -12.15 15.50 -4.38
N GLY A 57 -11.81 14.70 -5.39
CA GLY A 57 -10.47 14.70 -5.98
C GLY A 57 -10.14 15.97 -6.76
N THR A 58 -11.10 16.47 -7.56
CA THR A 58 -10.87 17.63 -8.44
C THR A 58 -11.02 18.95 -7.68
N ASP A 59 -12.15 19.13 -6.99
CA ASP A 59 -12.54 20.44 -6.49
C ASP A 59 -12.00 20.68 -5.07
N ALA A 60 -11.91 19.63 -4.23
CA ALA A 60 -11.36 19.76 -2.88
C ALA A 60 -9.85 19.56 -2.85
N ILE A 61 -9.37 18.37 -3.23
CA ILE A 61 -7.94 18.03 -3.18
C ILE A 61 -7.17 18.81 -4.24
N GLY A 62 -7.68 18.90 -5.47
CA GLY A 62 -7.06 19.67 -6.54
C GLY A 62 -6.24 18.84 -7.53
N MET A 63 -6.58 17.55 -7.68
CA MET A 63 -5.96 16.64 -8.64
C MET A 63 -6.55 16.84 -10.05
N HIS A 64 -5.79 16.42 -11.07
CA HIS A 64 -6.29 16.44 -12.44
C HIS A 64 -7.24 15.27 -12.66
N HIS A 65 -8.41 15.51 -13.23
CA HIS A 65 -9.42 14.48 -13.47
C HIS A 65 -9.59 14.17 -14.96
N ASP A 66 -9.41 12.90 -15.32
CA ASP A 66 -9.75 12.37 -16.64
C ASP A 66 -11.05 11.57 -16.58
N ALA A 67 -12.05 12.07 -17.32
CA ALA A 67 -13.33 11.41 -17.50
C ALA A 67 -13.22 10.35 -18.61
N LEU A 68 -13.04 9.08 -18.24
CA LEU A 68 -12.95 8.00 -19.23
C LEU A 68 -14.32 7.47 -19.66
N SER A 69 -15.21 7.22 -18.68
CA SER A 69 -16.59 6.79 -18.94
C SER A 69 -17.50 7.13 -17.75
N ARG A 70 -18.77 6.71 -17.80
CA ARG A 70 -19.71 6.87 -16.66
C ARG A 70 -19.32 6.02 -15.44
N ASP A 71 -18.51 4.98 -15.65
CA ASP A 71 -18.20 3.97 -14.64
C ASP A 71 -16.71 3.94 -14.27
N LEU A 72 -15.95 4.90 -14.79
CA LEU A 72 -14.50 4.92 -14.66
C LEU A 72 -13.94 6.34 -14.81
N MET A 73 -13.10 6.76 -13.88
CA MET A 73 -12.31 7.98 -13.97
C MET A 73 -10.87 7.71 -13.53
N ARG A 74 -9.97 8.61 -13.93
CA ARG A 74 -8.63 8.69 -13.37
C ARG A 74 -8.39 10.02 -12.69
N PHE A 75 -7.51 10.00 -11.71
CA PHE A 75 -6.80 11.19 -11.29
C PHE A 75 -5.32 11.08 -11.64
N ARG A 76 -4.77 12.20 -12.12
CA ARG A 76 -3.35 12.40 -12.37
C ARG A 76 -2.81 13.44 -11.38
N LEU A 77 -1.59 13.21 -10.92
CA LEU A 77 -0.82 14.15 -10.11
C LEU A 77 0.32 14.79 -10.93
N ASP A 78 0.71 14.11 -12.01
CA ASP A 78 1.86 14.39 -12.86
C ASP A 78 1.58 13.90 -14.29
N ASP A 79 2.62 13.80 -15.12
CA ASP A 79 2.49 13.43 -16.52
C ASP A 79 2.06 11.97 -16.73
N GLN A 80 2.18 11.07 -15.75
CA GLN A 80 1.67 9.71 -15.85
C GLN A 80 0.14 9.71 -16.05
N GLU A 81 -0.36 8.86 -16.93
CA GLU A 81 -1.78 8.81 -17.28
C GLU A 81 -2.69 8.40 -16.13
N CYS A 82 -2.16 7.75 -15.07
CA CYS A 82 -2.95 7.24 -13.96
C CYS A 82 -2.15 7.22 -12.66
N ARG A 83 -2.63 7.95 -11.65
CA ARG A 83 -2.21 7.80 -10.23
C ARG A 83 -3.31 7.19 -9.37
N PHE A 84 -4.57 7.54 -9.65
CA PHE A 84 -5.72 6.90 -9.02
C PHE A 84 -6.72 6.49 -10.08
N LEU A 85 -7.15 5.23 -10.07
CA LEU A 85 -8.20 4.71 -10.92
C LEU A 85 -9.45 4.43 -10.06
N ILE A 86 -10.51 5.20 -10.26
CA ILE A 86 -11.78 4.96 -9.56
C ILE A 86 -12.73 4.27 -10.54
N ARG A 87 -13.10 3.03 -10.23
CA ARG A 87 -14.03 2.23 -11.03
C ARG A 87 -15.33 1.97 -10.27
N ARG A 88 -16.44 1.82 -10.99
CA ARG A 88 -17.71 1.43 -10.39
C ARG A 88 -17.58 0.05 -9.74
N GLY A 89 -17.94 -0.04 -8.47
CA GLY A 89 -17.95 -1.31 -7.75
C GLY A 89 -18.47 -1.18 -6.31
N PRO A 90 -18.87 -2.30 -5.69
CA PRO A 90 -19.52 -2.29 -4.38
C PRO A 90 -18.55 -2.21 -3.20
N ALA A 91 -17.23 -2.26 -3.40
CA ALA A 91 -16.29 -2.36 -2.29
C ALA A 91 -16.25 -1.11 -1.40
N GLU A 92 -16.37 0.09 -1.99
CA GLU A 92 -16.11 1.37 -1.32
C GLU A 92 -14.76 1.34 -0.59
N ASP A 93 -13.70 0.95 -1.31
CA ASP A 93 -12.38 0.66 -0.74
C ASP A 93 -11.29 0.55 -1.83
N VAL A 94 -10.03 0.53 -1.38
CA VAL A 94 -8.89 0.15 -2.20
C VAL A 94 -8.94 -1.35 -2.51
N ILE A 95 -8.77 -1.68 -3.79
CA ILE A 95 -8.79 -3.06 -4.29
C ILE A 95 -7.47 -3.49 -4.91
N ALA A 96 -6.64 -2.55 -5.35
CA ALA A 96 -5.31 -2.84 -5.84
C ALA A 96 -4.32 -1.68 -5.60
N THR A 97 -3.06 -2.05 -5.40
CA THR A 97 -1.91 -1.13 -5.29
C THR A 97 -0.92 -1.45 -6.40
N GLY A 98 -0.65 -0.47 -7.26
CA GLY A 98 0.28 -0.57 -8.37
C GLY A 98 1.64 -0.01 -8.01
N TRP A 99 2.67 -0.83 -8.17
CA TRP A 99 4.06 -0.51 -7.86
C TRP A 99 4.87 -0.38 -9.16
N HIS A 100 5.42 0.81 -9.38
CA HIS A 100 6.35 1.04 -10.48
C HIS A 100 7.70 0.46 -10.09
N ILE A 101 8.25 -0.37 -10.96
CA ILE A 101 9.57 -0.98 -10.84
C ILE A 101 10.48 -0.32 -11.87
N SER A 102 11.60 0.25 -11.42
CA SER A 102 12.48 1.09 -12.26
C SER A 102 12.99 0.38 -13.51
N ASP A 103 13.17 -0.94 -13.45
CA ASP A 103 13.80 -1.72 -14.51
C ASP A 103 13.23 -3.15 -14.62
N HIS A 104 13.47 -3.78 -15.78
CA HIS A 104 12.98 -5.13 -16.06
C HIS A 104 13.65 -6.22 -15.22
N ALA A 105 14.91 -6.06 -14.81
CA ALA A 105 15.59 -7.07 -14.00
C ALA A 105 14.99 -7.13 -12.59
N SER A 106 14.76 -5.97 -11.96
CA SER A 106 14.06 -5.87 -10.68
C SER A 106 12.63 -6.41 -10.77
N PHE A 107 11.92 -6.13 -11.87
CA PHE A 107 10.58 -6.68 -12.11
C PHE A 107 10.60 -8.21 -12.16
N GLU A 108 11.51 -8.78 -12.95
CA GLU A 108 11.62 -10.23 -13.15
C GLU A 108 12.07 -10.93 -11.87
N GLN A 109 12.88 -10.26 -11.07
CA GLN A 109 13.24 -10.75 -9.76
C GLN A 109 12.03 -10.81 -8.80
N ILE A 110 11.20 -9.76 -8.74
CA ILE A 110 9.97 -9.78 -7.93
C ILE A 110 9.03 -10.88 -8.43
N GLU A 111 8.83 -10.99 -9.74
CA GLU A 111 8.02 -12.06 -10.35
C GLU A 111 8.55 -13.45 -9.96
N ALA A 112 9.86 -13.68 -10.09
CA ALA A 112 10.50 -14.94 -9.73
C ALA A 112 10.32 -15.26 -8.24
N ARG A 113 10.48 -14.28 -7.35
CA ARG A 113 10.23 -14.42 -5.90
C ARG A 113 8.79 -14.84 -5.63
N VAL A 114 7.81 -14.17 -6.23
CA VAL A 114 6.39 -14.47 -6.05
C VAL A 114 6.07 -15.90 -6.51
N ARG A 115 6.58 -16.29 -7.69
CA ARG A 115 6.37 -17.64 -8.25
C ARG A 115 7.10 -18.73 -7.47
N ALA A 116 8.31 -18.47 -6.98
CA ALA A 116 9.08 -19.42 -6.17
C ALA A 116 8.39 -19.75 -4.85
N HIS A 117 7.67 -18.79 -4.26
CA HIS A 117 6.80 -19.02 -3.11
C HIS A 117 5.46 -19.68 -3.50
N GLY A 118 5.27 -20.08 -4.75
CA GLY A 118 4.05 -20.73 -5.24
C GLY A 118 2.82 -19.82 -5.20
N VAL A 119 2.99 -18.50 -5.21
CA VAL A 119 1.88 -17.56 -5.33
C VAL A 119 1.56 -17.33 -6.82
N PRO A 120 0.29 -17.45 -7.24
CA PRO A 120 -0.07 -17.15 -8.63
C PRO A 120 0.24 -15.71 -9.00
N ALA A 121 1.00 -15.54 -10.08
CA ALA A 121 1.22 -14.25 -10.72
C ALA A 121 0.69 -14.30 -12.15
N VAL A 122 -0.20 -13.37 -12.49
CA VAL A 122 -0.95 -13.33 -13.73
C VAL A 122 -0.63 -12.04 -14.47
N ARG A 123 -0.26 -12.15 -15.74
CA ARG A 123 -0.09 -10.98 -16.61
C ARG A 123 -1.46 -10.32 -16.81
N GLY A 124 -1.54 -9.01 -16.59
CA GLY A 124 -2.76 -8.24 -16.89
C GLY A 124 -3.02 -8.19 -18.39
N SER A 125 -4.30 -8.05 -18.78
CA SER A 125 -4.64 -7.88 -20.20
C SER A 125 -4.17 -6.52 -20.73
N ASP A 126 -4.13 -6.37 -22.05
CA ASP A 126 -3.76 -5.10 -22.68
C ASP A 126 -4.79 -4.00 -22.32
N GLU A 127 -6.07 -4.33 -22.22
CA GLU A 127 -7.09 -3.38 -21.74
C GLU A 127 -6.85 -2.97 -20.29
N GLU A 128 -6.49 -3.93 -19.44
CA GLU A 128 -6.22 -3.66 -18.03
C GLU A 128 -5.00 -2.77 -17.83
N ALA A 129 -3.92 -3.04 -18.60
CA ALA A 129 -2.69 -2.27 -18.62
C ALA A 129 -2.96 -0.85 -19.16
N ALA A 130 -3.67 -0.72 -20.27
CA ALA A 130 -4.11 0.55 -20.82
C ALA A 130 -4.93 1.34 -19.80
N LEU A 131 -5.85 0.70 -19.05
CA LEU A 131 -6.64 1.35 -18.01
C LEU A 131 -5.81 1.93 -16.86
N ARG A 132 -4.62 1.38 -16.60
CA ARG A 132 -3.67 1.87 -15.59
C ARG A 132 -2.61 2.80 -16.19
N GLY A 133 -2.62 3.03 -17.50
CA GLY A 133 -1.57 3.79 -18.17
C GLY A 133 -0.20 3.13 -18.02
N VAL A 134 -0.11 1.82 -18.25
CA VAL A 134 1.15 1.06 -18.17
C VAL A 134 1.26 0.05 -19.31
N GLU A 135 2.48 -0.36 -19.68
CA GLU A 135 2.70 -1.33 -20.77
C GLU A 135 2.86 -2.78 -20.29
N ARG A 136 3.58 -3.00 -19.17
CA ARG A 136 3.86 -4.34 -18.62
C ARG A 136 3.20 -4.46 -17.26
N LEU A 137 2.11 -5.21 -17.15
CA LEU A 137 1.34 -5.38 -15.91
C LEU A 137 1.38 -6.83 -15.42
N LEU A 138 1.79 -7.05 -14.17
CA LEU A 138 1.68 -8.33 -13.49
C LEU A 138 0.92 -8.17 -12.18
N ARG A 139 0.02 -9.11 -11.89
CA ARG A 139 -0.84 -9.10 -10.71
C ARG A 139 -0.64 -10.34 -9.87
N PHE A 140 -0.70 -10.16 -8.55
CA PHE A 140 -0.66 -11.25 -7.59
C PHE A 140 -1.45 -10.91 -6.31
N PRO A 141 -1.91 -11.92 -5.56
CA PRO A 141 -2.62 -11.70 -4.30
C PRO A 141 -1.79 -10.90 -3.30
N GLY A 142 -2.40 -9.95 -2.60
CA GLY A 142 -1.78 -9.21 -1.50
C GLY A 142 -2.55 -9.27 -0.17
N PRO A 143 -1.99 -8.68 0.90
CA PRO A 143 -2.59 -8.65 2.22
C PRO A 143 -3.96 -7.98 2.22
N LYS A 144 -4.85 -8.43 3.12
CA LYS A 144 -6.25 -7.96 3.25
C LYS A 144 -7.10 -8.10 1.97
N GLY A 145 -6.62 -8.86 0.98
CA GLY A 145 -7.28 -8.99 -0.32
C GLY A 145 -7.05 -7.82 -1.25
N ILE A 146 -6.11 -6.92 -0.94
CA ILE A 146 -5.66 -5.88 -1.86
C ILE A 146 -4.73 -6.52 -2.88
N THR A 147 -5.13 -6.53 -4.15
CA THR A 147 -4.29 -7.08 -5.22
C THR A 147 -3.01 -6.24 -5.34
N GLN A 148 -1.85 -6.90 -5.41
CA GLN A 148 -0.62 -6.20 -5.76
C GLN A 148 -0.44 -6.26 -7.26
N GLU A 149 -0.10 -5.11 -7.86
CA GLU A 149 0.23 -4.98 -9.26
C GLU A 149 1.65 -4.42 -9.37
N ILE A 150 2.50 -4.96 -10.24
CA ILE A 150 3.82 -4.39 -10.56
C ILE A 150 3.91 -4.05 -12.05
N TYR A 151 4.68 -3.02 -12.39
CA TYR A 151 4.89 -2.57 -13.78
C TYR A 151 6.23 -1.85 -13.98
N THR A 152 6.74 -1.72 -15.21
CA THR A 152 8.02 -1.04 -15.51
C THR A 152 7.92 0.24 -16.33
N THR A 153 6.91 0.34 -17.21
CA THR A 153 6.77 1.48 -18.14
C THR A 153 5.44 2.17 -17.90
N PRO A 154 5.40 3.31 -17.18
CA PRO A 154 4.23 4.17 -17.17
C PRO A 154 4.08 4.84 -18.52
N VAL A 155 2.84 4.95 -18.99
CA VAL A 155 2.45 5.79 -20.12
C VAL A 155 2.30 7.21 -19.61
N THR A 156 2.97 8.15 -20.24
CA THR A 156 2.88 9.57 -19.93
C THR A 156 2.08 10.30 -21.01
N SER A 157 1.37 11.35 -20.60
CA SER A 157 0.57 12.19 -21.48
C SER A 157 1.13 13.61 -21.49
N SER A 158 1.36 14.14 -22.70
CA SER A 158 1.77 15.53 -22.93
C SER A 158 0.65 16.54 -22.73
N GLU A 159 -0.61 16.10 -22.58
CA GLU A 159 -1.73 17.00 -22.31
C GLU A 159 -1.52 17.77 -20.99
N PRO A 160 -1.71 19.11 -20.99
CA PRO A 160 -1.52 19.92 -19.80
C PRO A 160 -2.40 19.48 -18.63
N LEU A 161 -1.79 19.43 -17.44
CA LEU A 161 -2.51 19.18 -16.20
C LEU A 161 -3.39 20.38 -15.82
N ARG A 162 -4.69 20.14 -15.76
CA ARG A 162 -5.69 21.04 -15.17
C ARG A 162 -5.89 20.66 -13.71
N MET A 163 -5.13 21.29 -12.82
CA MET A 163 -5.14 21.07 -11.36
C MET A 163 -5.40 22.38 -10.62
N LEU A 164 -5.88 22.29 -9.37
CA LEU A 164 -5.92 23.43 -8.45
C LEU A 164 -4.64 23.54 -7.62
N ALA A 165 -3.94 22.42 -7.41
CA ALA A 165 -2.60 22.41 -6.84
C ALA A 165 -1.57 22.81 -7.89
N SER A 166 -0.51 23.51 -7.47
CA SER A 166 0.60 23.86 -8.37
C SER A 166 1.50 22.66 -8.71
N GLY A 167 1.54 21.64 -7.83
CA GLY A 167 2.23 20.38 -8.09
C GLY A 167 2.16 19.39 -6.92
N TRP A 168 2.60 18.17 -7.19
CA TRP A 168 2.67 17.06 -6.23
C TRP A 168 4.04 16.38 -6.31
N VAL A 169 4.46 15.71 -5.24
CA VAL A 169 5.73 14.97 -5.17
C VAL A 169 5.48 13.50 -5.44
N THR A 170 5.79 13.08 -6.66
CA THR A 170 5.76 11.68 -7.12
C THR A 170 7.17 11.24 -7.51
N GLY A 171 7.75 11.81 -8.58
CA GLY A 171 9.17 11.72 -8.95
C GLY A 171 9.83 10.34 -8.81
N ASP A 172 11.11 10.34 -8.46
CA ASP A 172 11.95 9.15 -8.33
C ASP A 172 11.60 8.26 -7.12
N SER A 173 10.69 8.70 -6.26
CA SER A 173 10.28 8.01 -5.03
C SER A 173 8.85 7.47 -5.07
N GLY A 174 8.11 7.67 -6.17
CA GLY A 174 6.68 7.37 -6.26
C GLY A 174 5.81 8.29 -5.40
N MET A 175 4.49 8.08 -5.43
CA MET A 175 3.55 8.89 -4.66
C MET A 175 3.42 8.41 -3.22
N GLY A 176 3.42 9.33 -2.25
CA GLY A 176 3.06 9.15 -0.83
C GLY A 176 3.14 7.72 -0.26
N HIS A 177 2.05 7.27 0.38
CA HIS A 177 1.99 5.97 1.04
C HIS A 177 0.57 5.41 1.19
N VAL A 178 0.51 4.13 1.56
CA VAL A 178 -0.70 3.43 1.98
C VAL A 178 -0.56 3.03 3.44
N ALA A 179 -1.51 3.45 4.29
CA ALA A 179 -1.57 3.04 5.69
C ALA A 179 -2.64 1.97 5.90
N ILE A 180 -2.28 0.91 6.60
CA ILE A 180 -3.11 -0.28 6.77
C ILE A 180 -3.20 -0.61 8.26
N THR A 181 -4.41 -0.79 8.77
CA THR A 181 -4.61 -1.45 10.06
C THR A 181 -4.59 -2.96 9.88
N SER A 182 -3.97 -3.70 10.80
CA SER A 182 -3.87 -5.15 10.67
C SER A 182 -3.96 -5.87 12.01
N ALA A 183 -4.71 -6.96 12.03
CA ALA A 183 -4.70 -7.94 13.12
C ALA A 183 -3.49 -8.88 13.07
N ARG A 184 -2.69 -8.82 12.00
CA ARG A 184 -1.51 -9.66 11.72
C ARG A 184 -0.32 -8.82 11.24
N PRO A 185 0.10 -7.77 11.98
CA PRO A 185 1.07 -6.78 11.50
C PRO A 185 2.42 -7.41 11.11
N THR A 186 2.88 -8.44 11.84
CA THR A 186 4.16 -9.12 11.55
C THR A 186 4.14 -9.87 10.22
N LEU A 187 3.00 -10.44 9.83
CA LEU A 187 2.84 -11.10 8.53
C LEU A 187 2.76 -10.10 7.38
N LEU A 188 2.15 -8.94 7.64
CA LEU A 188 2.05 -7.86 6.66
C LEU A 188 3.44 -7.22 6.45
N ARG A 189 4.24 -7.05 7.52
CA ARG A 189 5.67 -6.68 7.43
C ARG A 189 6.47 -7.70 6.62
N GLY A 190 6.38 -8.98 6.98
CA GLY A 190 7.09 -10.06 6.28
C GLY A 190 6.72 -10.17 4.79
N TYR A 191 5.48 -9.85 4.43
CA TYR A 191 5.04 -9.80 3.03
C TYR A 191 5.82 -8.75 2.23
N PHE A 192 5.85 -7.50 2.70
CA PHE A 192 6.53 -6.42 1.97
C PHE A 192 8.05 -6.57 1.99
N ASP A 193 8.62 -7.13 3.06
CA ASP A 193 10.01 -7.54 3.12
C ASP A 193 10.33 -8.58 2.02
N THR A 194 9.57 -9.68 1.95
CA THR A 194 9.82 -10.74 0.96
C THR A 194 9.63 -10.27 -0.49
N VAL A 195 8.60 -9.45 -0.75
CA VAL A 195 8.26 -9.04 -2.12
C VAL A 195 9.15 -7.90 -2.60
N PHE A 196 9.38 -6.87 -1.78
CA PHE A 196 10.02 -5.62 -2.20
C PHE A 196 11.32 -5.29 -1.45
N ASP A 197 11.83 -6.19 -0.62
CA ASP A 197 12.95 -5.92 0.30
C ASP A 197 12.66 -4.68 1.18
N ALA A 198 11.38 -4.47 1.55
CA ALA A 198 10.95 -3.30 2.30
C ALA A 198 11.62 -3.25 3.67
N ARG A 199 12.14 -2.07 4.03
CA ARG A 199 12.89 -1.84 5.26
C ARG A 199 12.06 -1.08 6.27
N LEU A 200 12.26 -1.38 7.55
CA LEU A 200 11.70 -0.58 8.63
C LEU A 200 12.41 0.77 8.68
N THR A 201 11.64 1.86 8.70
CA THR A 201 12.14 3.22 8.92
C THR A 201 12.01 3.63 10.36
N ASP A 202 10.83 3.45 10.97
CA ASP A 202 10.57 3.81 12.37
C ASP A 202 9.36 3.06 12.92
N TYR A 203 9.18 3.14 14.25
CA TYR A 203 7.94 2.85 14.95
C TYR A 203 7.33 4.10 15.58
N ILE A 204 6.01 4.11 15.75
CA ILE A 204 5.31 4.97 16.71
C ILE A 204 4.54 4.08 17.69
N ASP A 205 4.74 4.33 18.99
CA ASP A 205 3.84 3.87 20.04
C ASP A 205 2.84 5.00 20.37
N GLU A 206 1.55 4.71 20.24
CA GLU A 206 0.46 5.67 20.42
C GLU A 206 -0.56 5.14 21.43
N THR A 207 -1.22 6.02 22.18
CA THR A 207 -2.31 5.69 23.10
C THR A 207 -3.53 6.55 22.82
N ILE A 208 -4.54 5.97 22.17
CA ILE A 208 -5.81 6.63 21.88
C ILE A 208 -6.88 6.09 22.82
N SER A 209 -7.45 6.95 23.66
CA SER A 209 -8.53 6.59 24.59
C SER A 209 -8.21 5.34 25.44
N GLY A 210 -6.95 5.18 25.84
CA GLY A 210 -6.46 4.04 26.64
C GLY A 210 -6.09 2.79 25.83
N VAL A 211 -6.34 2.76 24.52
CA VAL A 211 -5.92 1.68 23.62
C VAL A 211 -4.51 1.97 23.10
N LYS A 212 -3.59 1.03 23.36
CA LYS A 212 -2.22 1.13 22.88
C LYS A 212 -2.12 0.62 21.44
N LEU A 213 -1.62 1.46 20.56
CA LEU A 213 -1.34 1.16 19.15
C LEU A 213 0.18 1.12 18.96
N LYS A 214 0.63 0.24 18.07
CA LYS A 214 1.99 0.27 17.53
C LYS A 214 1.91 0.39 16.02
N ILE A 215 2.53 1.43 15.48
CA ILE A 215 2.58 1.72 14.04
C ILE A 215 3.99 1.44 13.54
N ARG A 216 4.09 0.80 12.38
CA ARG A 216 5.35 0.45 11.70
C ARG A 216 5.41 1.21 10.39
N PHE A 217 6.51 1.89 10.14
CA PHE A 217 6.72 2.63 8.90
C PHE A 217 7.73 1.87 8.07
N LEU A 218 7.31 1.40 6.90
CA LEU A 218 8.15 0.64 5.98
C LEU A 218 8.40 1.46 4.70
N ARG A 219 9.65 1.49 4.26
CA ARG A 219 10.05 2.11 3.01
C ARG A 219 10.56 1.07 2.02
N VAL A 220 10.45 1.43 0.75
CA VAL A 220 10.95 0.65 -0.39
C VAL A 220 11.97 1.43 -1.23
N ASN A 221 12.19 2.70 -0.88
CA ASN A 221 13.14 3.65 -1.47
C ASN A 221 13.47 4.74 -0.42
N GLU A 222 14.01 5.89 -0.84
CA GLU A 222 14.44 7.01 0.03
C GLU A 222 13.28 7.75 0.74
N ARG A 223 12.02 7.52 0.34
CA ARG A 223 10.87 8.07 1.07
C ARG A 223 10.87 7.50 2.49
N HIS A 224 10.50 8.33 3.49
CA HIS A 224 10.38 7.86 4.87
C HIS A 224 9.54 6.57 4.96
N HIS A 225 8.43 6.50 4.26
CA HIS A 225 7.69 5.25 4.11
C HIS A 225 6.80 5.27 2.86
N SER A 226 6.52 4.09 2.32
CA SER A 226 5.46 3.88 1.32
C SER A 226 4.34 2.99 1.87
N ILE A 227 4.60 2.29 2.99
CA ILE A 227 3.62 1.47 3.70
C ILE A 227 3.67 1.82 5.19
N ALA A 228 2.51 2.10 5.79
CA ALA A 228 2.35 2.18 7.24
C ALA A 228 1.48 1.03 7.75
N ILE A 229 1.86 0.39 8.87
CA ILE A 229 1.13 -0.74 9.45
C ILE A 229 0.77 -0.42 10.90
N ALA A 230 -0.48 -0.07 11.14
CA ALA A 230 -1.03 0.16 12.47
C ALA A 230 -1.65 -1.12 13.04
N ALA A 231 -1.42 -1.39 14.32
CA ALA A 231 -2.05 -2.51 15.02
C ALA A 231 -2.31 -2.19 16.49
N VAL A 232 -3.40 -2.73 17.04
CA VAL A 232 -3.64 -2.72 18.48
C VAL A 232 -2.66 -3.65 19.17
N ARG A 233 -1.94 -3.13 20.16
CA ARG A 233 -0.94 -3.90 20.89
C ARG A 233 -1.64 -4.92 21.79
N GLY A 234 -1.25 -6.18 21.65
CA GLY A 234 -1.75 -7.29 22.47
C GLY A 234 -3.14 -7.81 22.11
N LEU A 235 -3.82 -7.22 21.12
CA LEU A 235 -5.13 -7.68 20.65
C LEU A 235 -5.14 -7.75 19.12
N PRO A 236 -5.42 -8.92 18.51
CA PRO A 236 -5.46 -9.08 17.05
C PRO A 236 -6.81 -8.57 16.51
N VAL A 237 -7.05 -7.27 16.62
CA VAL A 237 -8.27 -6.61 16.14
C VAL A 237 -7.97 -5.62 15.04
N ASP A 238 -8.95 -5.43 14.17
CA ASP A 238 -8.95 -4.44 13.11
C ASP A 238 -10.12 -3.46 13.33
N PRO A 239 -9.85 -2.22 13.75
CA PRO A 239 -10.88 -1.29 14.21
C PRO A 239 -11.54 -0.50 13.07
N VAL A 240 -11.09 -0.66 11.82
CA VAL A 240 -11.62 0.12 10.67
C VAL A 240 -12.47 -0.76 9.75
N ARG A 241 -13.38 -0.11 9.01
CA ARG A 241 -14.29 -0.79 8.07
C ARG A 241 -13.58 -1.23 6.79
N THR A 242 -12.66 -0.39 6.32
CA THR A 242 -11.92 -0.50 5.05
C THR A 242 -10.66 -1.35 5.21
N ARG A 243 -10.02 -1.73 4.11
CA ARG A 243 -8.74 -2.44 4.13
C ARG A 243 -7.58 -1.49 4.38
N VAL A 244 -7.73 -0.25 3.94
CA VAL A 244 -6.78 0.86 4.11
C VAL A 244 -7.35 1.83 5.12
N GLN A 245 -6.51 2.32 6.04
CA GLN A 245 -6.85 3.43 6.93
C GLN A 245 -6.83 4.71 6.12
N HIS A 246 -5.67 5.03 5.52
CA HIS A 246 -5.49 6.20 4.66
C HIS A 246 -4.57 5.97 3.47
N LEU A 247 -4.76 6.82 2.47
CA LEU A 247 -3.79 7.08 1.40
C LEU A 247 -3.19 8.46 1.62
N ASN A 248 -1.91 8.62 1.29
CA ASN A 248 -1.22 9.90 1.34
C ASN A 248 -0.79 10.36 -0.05
N ILE A 249 -0.89 11.66 -0.28
CA ILE A 249 -0.18 12.38 -1.35
C ILE A 249 0.57 13.57 -0.78
N GLN A 250 1.73 13.87 -1.35
CA GLN A 250 2.59 14.96 -0.89
C GLN A 250 2.47 16.17 -1.83
N ALA A 251 2.03 17.30 -1.30
CA ALA A 251 1.97 18.58 -2.00
C ALA A 251 3.39 19.13 -2.26
N ALA A 252 3.60 19.77 -3.41
CA ALA A 252 4.88 20.40 -3.73
C ALA A 252 5.18 21.65 -2.88
N THR A 253 4.13 22.35 -2.43
CA THR A 253 4.25 23.58 -1.65
C THR A 253 3.34 23.56 -0.42
N LEU A 254 3.71 24.30 0.62
CA LEU A 254 2.86 24.48 1.80
C LEU A 254 1.53 25.14 1.43
N ASP A 255 1.55 26.08 0.47
CA ASP A 255 0.35 26.75 -0.02
C ASP A 255 -0.65 25.78 -0.66
N ASP A 256 -0.18 24.76 -1.39
CA ASP A 256 -1.06 23.73 -1.96
C ASP A 256 -1.73 22.89 -0.89
N LEU A 257 -1.00 22.52 0.17
CA LEU A 257 -1.57 21.88 1.34
C LEU A 257 -2.61 22.78 2.03
N ALA A 258 -2.25 24.04 2.33
CA ALA A 258 -3.13 24.96 3.03
C ALA A 258 -4.41 25.28 2.22
N ARG A 259 -4.29 25.49 0.90
CA ARG A 259 -5.44 25.74 0.03
C ARG A 259 -6.33 24.51 -0.13
N SER A 260 -5.76 23.31 -0.23
CA SER A 260 -6.57 22.07 -0.28
C SER A 260 -7.32 21.84 1.03
N TYR A 261 -6.69 22.08 2.18
CA TYR A 261 -7.33 22.07 3.49
C TYR A 261 -8.54 23.02 3.55
N GLN A 262 -8.38 24.26 3.10
CA GLN A 262 -9.48 25.24 3.04
C GLN A 262 -10.63 24.76 2.14
N ARG A 263 -10.33 24.28 0.92
CA ARG A 263 -11.35 23.79 -0.02
C ARG A 263 -12.13 22.59 0.53
N VAL A 264 -11.47 21.66 1.22
CA VAL A 264 -12.14 20.53 1.90
C VAL A 264 -13.20 21.06 2.86
N HIS A 265 -12.85 22.07 3.65
CA HIS A 265 -13.74 22.67 4.64
C HIS A 265 -14.89 23.48 4.00
N GLU A 266 -14.59 24.30 2.99
CA GLU A 266 -15.56 25.13 2.27
C GLU A 266 -16.59 24.31 1.48
N LEU A 267 -16.14 23.18 0.91
CA LEU A 267 -17.01 22.26 0.18
C LEU A 267 -17.77 21.31 1.13
N GLY A 268 -17.53 21.38 2.44
CA GLY A 268 -18.25 20.58 3.43
C GLY A 268 -17.90 19.10 3.39
N PHE A 269 -16.70 18.74 2.94
CA PHE A 269 -16.18 17.39 3.13
C PHE A 269 -15.75 17.19 4.60
N GLU A 270 -15.92 15.98 5.11
CA GLU A 270 -15.56 15.67 6.49
C GLU A 270 -14.04 15.68 6.67
N MET A 271 -13.57 16.45 7.64
CA MET A 271 -12.18 16.43 8.11
C MET A 271 -12.07 15.37 9.20
N ALA A 272 -11.09 14.47 9.10
CA ALA A 272 -10.80 13.47 10.12
C ALA A 272 -9.82 14.02 11.17
N LEU A 273 -8.71 14.62 10.74
CA LEU A 273 -7.69 15.23 11.60
C LEU A 273 -7.30 16.61 11.05
N SER A 274 -7.19 17.59 11.94
CA SER A 274 -6.71 18.94 11.60
C SER A 274 -5.23 18.91 11.16
N VAL A 275 -4.75 20.05 10.66
CA VAL A 275 -3.32 20.19 10.32
C VAL A 275 -2.46 19.93 11.56
N GLY A 276 -1.45 19.08 11.41
CA GLY A 276 -0.45 18.81 12.43
C GLY A 276 0.91 18.48 11.84
N ARG A 277 1.86 18.18 12.71
CA ARG A 277 3.21 17.74 12.31
C ARG A 277 3.59 16.43 12.99
N HIS A 278 3.97 15.45 12.18
CA HIS A 278 4.34 14.13 12.66
C HIS A 278 5.66 14.09 13.43
N THR A 279 5.78 13.14 14.36
CA THR A 279 6.97 12.97 15.21
C THR A 279 8.12 12.26 14.50
N ASN A 280 7.84 11.30 13.63
CA ASN A 280 8.81 10.48 12.90
C ASN A 280 9.30 11.19 11.63
N ASP A 281 8.45 11.27 10.60
CA ASP A 281 8.83 11.76 9.27
C ASP A 281 8.85 13.29 9.16
N LYS A 282 8.38 13.99 10.20
CA LYS A 282 8.26 15.44 10.29
C LYS A 282 7.31 16.08 9.28
N GLU A 283 6.52 15.28 8.56
CA GLU A 283 5.54 15.75 7.59
C GLU A 283 4.51 16.65 8.29
N LEU A 284 4.18 17.77 7.64
CA LEU A 284 2.99 18.53 7.98
C LEU A 284 1.84 17.99 7.16
N SER A 285 0.76 17.54 7.80
CA SER A 285 -0.36 16.93 7.08
C SER A 285 -1.71 17.20 7.73
N TYR A 286 -2.78 17.01 6.96
CA TYR A 286 -4.15 16.92 7.44
C TYR A 286 -4.85 15.72 6.81
N TYR A 287 -5.98 15.30 7.39
CA TYR A 287 -6.69 14.10 6.95
C TYR A 287 -8.15 14.42 6.67
N ALA A 288 -8.63 14.15 5.46
CA ALA A 288 -10.05 14.25 5.10
C ALA A 288 -10.66 12.86 4.90
N ARG A 289 -11.97 12.68 5.10
CA ARG A 289 -12.64 11.44 4.71
C ARG A 289 -12.96 11.44 3.23
N THR A 290 -12.56 10.37 2.55
CA THR A 290 -12.94 10.12 1.16
C THR A 290 -14.42 9.76 1.04
N PRO A 291 -15.02 9.86 -0.15
CA PRO A 291 -16.38 9.37 -0.39
C PRO A 291 -16.59 7.88 -0.06
N SER A 292 -15.52 7.08 -0.11
CA SER A 292 -15.52 5.67 0.28
C SER A 292 -15.22 5.43 1.77
N GLY A 293 -14.92 6.48 2.53
CA GLY A 293 -14.88 6.48 3.99
C GLY A 293 -13.53 6.16 4.65
N PHE A 294 -12.53 5.71 3.90
CA PHE A 294 -11.13 5.74 4.36
C PHE A 294 -10.58 7.17 4.29
N GLU A 295 -9.49 7.45 4.99
CA GLU A 295 -8.93 8.79 5.13
C GLU A 295 -7.98 9.12 3.97
N TRP A 296 -7.88 10.40 3.66
CA TRP A 296 -7.00 10.95 2.64
C TRP A 296 -6.10 11.98 3.30
N GLU A 297 -4.83 11.65 3.39
CA GLU A 297 -3.80 12.51 3.94
C GLU A 297 -3.20 13.35 2.82
N VAL A 298 -3.15 14.67 3.04
CA VAL A 298 -2.36 15.58 2.20
C VAL A 298 -1.21 16.08 3.04
N GLY A 299 0.00 15.68 2.66
CA GLY A 299 1.24 15.95 3.36
C GLY A 299 2.11 16.99 2.67
N TRP A 300 3.04 17.58 3.41
CA TRP A 300 4.06 18.48 2.91
C TRP A 300 5.37 18.31 3.69
N ASN A 301 6.45 18.22 2.93
CA ASN A 301 7.84 18.27 3.39
C ASN A 301 8.23 17.27 4.51
N PRO A 302 7.96 15.96 4.34
CA PRO A 302 8.60 14.92 5.15
C PRO A 302 10.13 14.92 4.93
N VAL A 303 10.86 14.32 5.87
CA VAL A 303 12.28 14.00 5.69
C VAL A 303 12.47 12.94 4.60
N VAL A 304 13.61 13.01 3.91
CA VAL A 304 14.10 11.98 2.99
C VAL A 304 15.19 11.18 3.70
N ILE A 305 15.18 9.86 3.51
CA ILE A 305 16.03 8.92 4.22
C ILE A 305 17.33 8.70 3.45
N ASP A 306 18.46 8.90 4.13
CA ASP A 306 19.77 8.43 3.67
C ASP A 306 20.05 7.05 4.27
N GLU A 307 20.13 6.03 3.41
CA GLU A 307 20.38 4.65 3.81
C GLU A 307 21.69 4.44 4.56
N ASN A 308 22.68 5.32 4.41
CA ASN A 308 23.97 5.15 5.07
C ASN A 308 23.98 5.67 6.51
N THR A 309 23.01 6.51 6.87
CA THR A 309 23.01 7.24 8.14
C THR A 309 21.73 7.06 8.95
N TRP A 310 20.65 6.56 8.35
CA TRP A 310 19.39 6.36 9.07
C TRP A 310 19.40 5.13 9.96
N GLU A 311 19.04 5.33 11.23
CA GLU A 311 18.85 4.26 12.21
C GLU A 311 17.39 4.25 12.65
N PRO A 312 16.66 3.11 12.51
CA PRO A 312 15.27 3.05 12.95
C PRO A 312 15.11 3.31 14.44
N SER A 313 14.11 4.11 14.77
CA SER A 313 13.82 4.55 16.13
C SER A 313 12.36 4.34 16.50
N THR A 314 12.03 4.55 17.77
CA THR A 314 10.64 4.49 18.26
C THR A 314 10.24 5.84 18.83
N HIS A 315 9.21 6.43 18.25
CA HIS A 315 8.62 7.69 18.68
C HIS A 315 7.41 7.45 19.60
N GLN A 316 7.14 8.42 20.47
CA GLN A 316 5.96 8.41 21.35
C GLN A 316 4.95 9.44 20.83
N GLY A 317 3.76 8.95 20.47
CA GLY A 317 2.69 9.75 19.88
C GLY A 317 2.91 10.05 18.40
N ILE A 318 1.81 10.21 17.65
CA ILE A 318 1.83 10.48 16.22
C ILE A 318 2.26 11.91 15.87
N SER A 319 2.11 12.86 16.80
CA SER A 319 2.24 14.30 16.48
C SER A 319 3.07 15.07 17.49
N ILE A 320 3.91 15.96 16.98
CA ILE A 320 4.60 16.99 17.77
C ILE A 320 3.58 18.03 18.25
N TRP A 321 2.65 18.39 17.37
CA TRP A 321 1.50 19.26 17.60
C TRP A 321 0.45 19.02 16.51
N GLY A 322 -0.80 19.42 16.76
CA GLY A 322 -1.90 19.29 15.80
C GLY A 322 -2.38 17.86 15.62
N HIS A 323 -2.94 17.56 14.44
CA HIS A 323 -3.65 16.29 14.15
C HIS A 323 -4.75 16.01 15.17
N GLU A 324 -5.48 17.06 15.55
CA GLU A 324 -6.61 16.94 16.47
C GLU A 324 -7.81 16.34 15.72
N PRO A 325 -8.51 15.35 16.30
CA PRO A 325 -9.74 14.83 15.71
C PRO A 325 -10.78 15.92 15.49
N VAL A 326 -11.25 16.05 14.26
CA VAL A 326 -12.30 17.02 13.91
C VAL A 326 -13.62 16.28 13.80
N GLY A 327 -14.65 16.78 14.47
CA GLY A 327 -16.01 16.24 14.34
C GLY A 327 -16.22 14.81 14.88
N GLN A 328 -15.24 14.21 15.58
CA GLN A 328 -15.41 12.88 16.18
C GLN A 328 -16.55 12.87 17.18
N THR A 329 -17.52 11.98 16.94
CA THR A 329 -18.68 11.80 17.81
C THR A 329 -18.60 10.50 18.61
N ILE A 330 -19.46 10.37 19.62
CA ILE A 330 -19.65 9.09 20.34
C ILE A 330 -20.10 7.98 19.38
N ALA A 331 -20.83 8.32 18.31
CA ALA A 331 -21.27 7.35 17.31
C ALA A 331 -20.08 6.74 16.54
N ASP A 332 -19.05 7.54 16.26
CA ASP A 332 -17.83 7.08 15.57
C ASP A 332 -17.02 6.13 16.45
N GLN A 333 -16.89 6.45 17.73
CA GLN A 333 -16.25 5.57 18.71
C GLN A 333 -17.01 4.24 18.84
N LEU A 334 -18.35 4.28 18.89
CA LEU A 334 -19.17 3.08 18.89
C LEU A 334 -19.05 2.28 17.58
N ALA A 335 -18.91 2.95 16.44
CA ALA A 335 -18.69 2.30 15.15
C ALA A 335 -17.33 1.58 15.13
N GLN A 336 -16.24 2.24 15.54
CA GLN A 336 -14.91 1.62 15.67
C GLN A 336 -14.92 0.42 16.61
N LEU A 337 -15.58 0.53 17.77
CA LEU A 337 -15.75 -0.59 18.71
C LEU A 337 -16.50 -1.76 18.06
N ARG A 338 -17.59 -1.48 17.32
CA ARG A 338 -18.34 -2.50 16.58
C ARG A 338 -17.49 -3.15 15.49
N HIS A 339 -16.63 -2.39 14.80
CA HIS A 339 -15.71 -2.92 13.80
C HIS A 339 -14.66 -3.82 14.45
N ALA A 340 -14.02 -3.38 15.52
CA ALA A 340 -13.07 -4.19 16.30
C ALA A 340 -13.73 -5.50 16.77
N ALA A 341 -14.94 -5.44 17.35
CA ALA A 341 -15.66 -6.63 17.79
C ALA A 341 -15.99 -7.58 16.62
N ARG A 342 -16.43 -7.07 15.47
CA ARG A 342 -16.68 -7.87 14.27
C ARG A 342 -15.41 -8.48 13.69
N SER A 343 -14.27 -7.79 13.80
CA SER A 343 -12.99 -8.27 13.31
C SER A 343 -12.54 -9.54 14.04
N LEU A 344 -12.85 -9.69 15.32
CA LEU A 344 -12.55 -10.90 16.10
C LEU A 344 -13.21 -12.16 15.52
N ALA A 345 -14.37 -12.00 14.88
CA ALA A 345 -15.09 -13.10 14.24
C ALA A 345 -14.61 -13.38 12.80
N ARG A 346 -13.73 -12.54 12.23
CA ARG A 346 -13.26 -12.66 10.84
C ARG A 346 -11.77 -12.93 10.80
N ARG A 347 -11.39 -13.91 9.99
CA ARG A 347 -9.96 -14.14 9.73
C ARG A 347 -9.46 -13.11 8.72
N GLU A 348 -8.47 -12.32 9.11
CA GLU A 348 -7.78 -11.42 8.17
C GLU A 348 -7.15 -12.22 7.03
N GLN A 349 -7.40 -11.79 5.80
CA GLN A 349 -6.82 -12.40 4.61
C GLN A 349 -5.33 -12.06 4.54
N THR A 350 -4.48 -13.09 4.51
CA THR A 350 -3.01 -12.97 4.47
C THR A 350 -2.48 -13.84 3.34
N VAL A 351 -1.30 -13.50 2.82
CA VAL A 351 -0.62 -14.30 1.79
C VAL A 351 0.53 -15.04 2.45
N ARG A 352 0.19 -16.07 3.25
CA ARG A 352 1.14 -16.78 4.12
C ARG A 352 2.41 -17.26 3.41
N ARG A 353 2.29 -17.64 2.15
CA ARG A 353 3.42 -18.08 1.32
C ARG A 353 4.47 -16.98 1.13
N LEU A 354 4.07 -15.71 1.08
CA LEU A 354 4.98 -14.55 0.98
C LEU A 354 5.24 -13.88 2.33
N SER A 355 4.38 -14.07 3.33
CA SER A 355 4.61 -13.52 4.67
C SER A 355 5.61 -14.31 5.52
N GLY A 356 5.91 -15.57 5.15
CA GLY A 356 6.70 -16.49 5.98
C GLY A 356 6.11 -16.67 7.39
N THR A 357 6.98 -16.69 8.40
CA THR A 357 6.59 -16.66 9.83
C THR A 357 6.15 -15.27 10.29
N GLY A 358 6.33 -14.25 9.45
CA GLY A 358 6.25 -12.84 9.82
C GLY A 358 7.54 -12.34 10.46
N ILE A 359 7.71 -11.02 10.46
CA ILE A 359 8.84 -10.33 11.08
C ILE A 359 8.33 -9.68 12.38
N PRO A 360 8.81 -10.10 13.56
CA PRO A 360 8.40 -9.52 14.83
C PRO A 360 8.85 -8.06 14.93
N ASP A 361 8.30 -7.33 15.90
CA ASP A 361 8.88 -6.03 16.26
C ASP A 361 10.19 -6.27 17.01
N ASP A 362 11.15 -5.38 16.80
CA ASP A 362 12.46 -5.42 17.48
C ASP A 362 12.36 -5.05 18.96
#